data_AF-A0A397IUQ6-F1
#
_entry.id   AF-A0A397IUQ6-F1
#
_cell.length_a   1.000
_cell.length_b   1.000
_cell.length_c   1.000
_cell.angle_alpha   90.00
_cell.angle_beta   90.00
_cell.angle_gamma   90.00
#
_symmetry.space_group_name_H-M   'P 1'
#
loop_
_entity.id
_entity.type
_entity.pdbx_description
1 polymer ?
#
loop_
_entity_poly.entity_id
_entity_poly.type
_entity_poly.pdbx_seq_one_letter_code
_entity_poly.pdbx_strand_id
1 'polypeptide(L)'
;MASFIHVFRKERCTIVQKFVKNKSVVEIWNNIIKISQYEGNSPVDVWQKVGILKKYRGTQLFGLEHTYTQSVLQQSHIPKCQPSQWNNEKLMNRLYEYHLKRRTIVEINWLQLFKQWESSEYIIEINITLSNLYPKKYQFNNREMQA
;
A
#
# COMPACT_ATOMS: atom_id res chain seq x y z
N MET A 1 -5.18 -10.20 10.42
CA MET A 1 -5.66 -10.63 11.76
C MET A 1 -4.46 -11.25 12.45
N ALA A 2 -4.17 -10.85 13.69
CA ALA A 2 -3.05 -11.39 14.46
C ALA A 2 -3.58 -11.91 15.78
N SER A 3 -3.03 -13.02 16.28
CA SER A 3 -3.41 -13.55 17.59
C SER A 3 -2.21 -14.02 18.38
N PHE A 4 -2.34 -13.98 19.69
CA PHE A 4 -1.35 -14.50 20.62
C PHE A 4 -2.01 -14.90 21.93
N ILE A 5 -1.32 -15.73 22.71
CA ILE A 5 -1.82 -16.19 24.00
C ILE A 5 -1.25 -15.32 25.10
N HIS A 6 -2.11 -14.84 26.00
CA HIS A 6 -1.69 -14.06 27.16
C HIS A 6 -2.63 -14.28 28.35
N VAL A 7 -2.14 -13.96 29.54
CA VAL A 7 -2.95 -14.02 30.75
C VAL A 7 -3.86 -12.79 30.81
N PHE A 8 -5.16 -13.00 30.89
CA PHE A 8 -6.16 -11.97 31.12
C PHE A 8 -7.04 -12.39 32.29
N ARG A 9 -7.19 -11.53 33.31
CA ARG A 9 -7.94 -11.83 34.54
C ARG A 9 -7.55 -13.17 35.21
N LYS A 10 -6.25 -13.48 35.22
CA LYS A 10 -5.64 -14.72 35.77
C LYS A 10 -5.94 -16.00 34.99
N GLU A 11 -6.54 -15.90 33.81
CA GLU A 11 -6.77 -17.03 32.90
C GLU A 11 -5.95 -16.89 31.62
N ARG A 12 -5.53 -18.02 31.05
CA ARG A 12 -4.81 -18.05 29.77
C ARG A 12 -5.82 -17.89 28.64
N CYS A 13 -5.79 -16.74 27.96
CA CYS A 13 -6.73 -16.39 26.90
C CYS A 13 -6.03 -16.20 25.56
N THR A 14 -6.77 -16.40 24.48
CA THR A 14 -6.35 -16.02 23.13
C THR A 14 -6.80 -14.59 22.88
N ILE A 15 -5.84 -13.70 22.64
CA ILE A 15 -6.09 -12.33 22.23
C ILE A 15 -6.03 -12.27 20.71
N VAL A 16 -7.06 -11.73 20.09
CA VAL A 16 -7.19 -11.58 18.64
C VAL A 16 -7.31 -10.11 18.29
N GLN A 17 -6.48 -9.64 17.37
CA GLN A 17 -6.39 -8.25 16.94
C GLN A 17 -6.68 -8.15 15.45
N LYS A 18 -7.53 -7.17 15.08
CA LYS A 18 -7.95 -6.97 13.70
C LYS A 18 -8.35 -5.53 13.43
N PHE A 19 -8.35 -5.15 12.15
CA PHE A 19 -8.95 -3.91 11.68
C PHE A 19 -10.33 -4.22 11.11
N VAL A 20 -11.35 -3.44 11.51
CA VAL A 20 -12.72 -3.55 11.02
C VAL A 20 -13.23 -2.15 10.71
N LYS A 21 -13.55 -1.85 9.44
CA LYS A 21 -14.09 -0.54 9.00
C LYS A 21 -13.32 0.65 9.60
N ASN A 22 -11.99 0.65 9.46
CA ASN A 22 -11.06 1.65 10.00
C ASN A 22 -10.94 1.72 11.53
N LYS A 23 -11.60 0.83 12.29
CA LYS A 23 -11.38 0.68 13.72
C LYS A 23 -10.37 -0.42 14.00
N SER A 24 -9.62 -0.24 15.08
CA SER A 24 -8.79 -1.28 15.69
C SER A 24 -9.61 -2.03 16.72
N VAL A 25 -9.65 -3.35 16.60
CA VAL A 25 -10.46 -4.22 17.45
C VAL A 25 -9.57 -5.24 18.14
N VAL A 26 -9.77 -5.41 19.44
CA VAL A 26 -9.15 -6.47 20.24
C VAL A 26 -10.25 -7.32 20.84
N GLU A 27 -10.24 -8.61 20.53
CA GLU A 27 -11.14 -9.61 21.10
C GLU A 27 -10.34 -10.52 22.02
N ILE A 28 -10.93 -10.87 23.16
CA ILE A 28 -10.34 -11.79 24.13
C ILE A 28 -11.23 -13.01 24.19
N TRP A 29 -10.63 -14.17 23.95
CA TRP A 29 -11.29 -15.46 23.89
C TRP A 29 -10.74 -16.38 24.96
N ASN A 30 -11.62 -17.01 25.72
CA ASN A 30 -11.28 -18.16 26.56
C ASN A 30 -11.81 -19.41 25.84
N ASN A 31 -10.90 -20.23 25.31
CA ASN A 31 -11.20 -21.32 24.39
C ASN A 31 -12.03 -20.83 23.19
N ILE A 32 -13.28 -21.30 23.08
CA ILE A 32 -14.22 -20.94 22.00
C ILE A 32 -15.15 -19.76 22.36
N ILE A 33 -15.08 -19.26 23.60
CA ILE A 33 -16.00 -18.23 24.11
C ILE A 33 -15.32 -16.86 24.04
N LYS A 34 -15.93 -15.91 23.33
CA LYS A 34 -15.50 -14.50 23.35
C LYS A 34 -15.95 -13.87 24.66
N ILE A 35 -15.00 -13.56 25.54
CA ILE A 35 -15.27 -13.00 26.87
C ILE A 35 -15.22 -11.47 26.92
N SER A 36 -14.54 -10.83 25.96
CA SER A 36 -14.47 -9.37 25.87
C SER A 36 -14.14 -8.90 24.45
N GLN A 37 -14.57 -7.68 24.12
CA GLN A 37 -14.24 -6.99 22.88
C GLN A 37 -14.04 -5.50 23.16
N TYR A 38 -12.98 -4.95 22.58
CA TYR A 38 -12.63 -3.54 22.67
C TYR A 38 -12.46 -2.96 21.28
N GLU A 39 -12.91 -1.72 21.10
CA GLU A 39 -12.74 -0.98 19.86
C GLU A 39 -12.10 0.38 20.12
N GLY A 40 -11.23 0.78 19.20
CA GLY A 40 -10.62 2.09 19.20
C GLY A 40 -10.37 2.61 17.79
N ASN A 41 -10.13 3.92 17.70
CA ASN A 41 -9.82 4.59 16.42
C ASN A 41 -8.39 4.30 15.96
N SER A 42 -7.55 3.75 16.84
CA SER A 42 -6.18 3.35 16.52
C SER A 42 -5.75 2.15 17.38
N PRO A 43 -4.65 1.45 17.00
CA PRO A 43 -4.07 0.40 17.82
C PRO A 43 -3.70 0.88 19.22
N VAL A 44 -3.23 2.13 19.35
CA VAL A 44 -2.87 2.73 20.64
C VAL A 44 -4.11 2.95 21.50
N ASP A 45 -5.16 3.55 20.94
CA ASP A 45 -6.42 3.82 21.65
C ASP A 45 -7.08 2.51 22.14
N VAL A 46 -7.19 1.50 21.27
CA VAL A 46 -7.82 0.24 21.69
C VAL A 46 -7.04 -0.44 22.82
N TRP A 47 -5.71 -0.47 22.75
CA TRP A 47 -4.87 -1.09 23.78
C TRP A 47 -4.85 -0.33 25.11
N GLN A 48 -5.02 1.00 25.07
CA GLN A 48 -5.27 1.78 26.29
C GLN A 48 -6.56 1.34 26.97
N LYS A 49 -7.64 1.08 26.21
CA LYS A 49 -8.92 0.57 26.73
C LYS A 49 -8.84 -0.84 27.28
N VAL A 50 -8.05 -1.74 26.66
CA VAL A 50 -7.85 -3.10 27.20
C VAL A 50 -7.14 -3.06 28.57
N GLY A 51 -6.19 -2.13 28.75
CA GLY A 51 -5.59 -1.85 30.05
C GLY A 51 -4.54 -2.88 30.53
N ILE A 52 -4.16 -3.85 29.70
CA ILE A 52 -3.04 -4.78 29.94
C ILE A 52 -1.89 -4.50 28.96
N LEU A 53 -0.73 -5.15 29.16
CA LEU A 53 0.43 -5.02 28.26
C LEU A 53 0.90 -3.57 28.03
N LYS A 54 0.64 -2.68 28.99
CA LYS A 54 0.93 -1.22 28.92
C LYS A 54 2.39 -0.87 28.62
N LYS A 55 3.32 -1.82 28.79
CA LYS A 55 4.74 -1.66 28.44
C LYS A 55 5.00 -1.62 26.93
N TYR A 56 4.07 -2.11 26.11
CA TYR A 56 4.18 -2.10 24.65
C TYR A 56 3.27 -1.04 24.06
N ARG A 57 3.69 -0.43 22.94
CA ARG A 57 2.81 0.43 22.16
C ARG A 57 1.77 -0.43 21.44
N GLY A 58 0.55 0.08 21.30
CA GLY A 58 -0.49 -0.63 20.56
C GLY A 58 -0.09 -0.96 19.12
N THR A 59 0.69 -0.10 18.47
CA THR A 59 1.29 -0.34 17.14
C THR A 59 2.24 -1.54 17.12
N GLN A 60 3.02 -1.75 18.18
CA GLN A 60 3.90 -2.92 18.35
C GLN A 60 3.08 -4.19 18.53
N LEU A 61 2.05 -4.15 19.38
CA LEU A 61 1.18 -5.29 19.63
C LEU A 61 0.43 -5.73 18.37
N PHE A 62 0.02 -4.78 17.53
CA PHE A 62 -0.56 -5.06 16.21
C PHE A 62 0.47 -5.51 15.16
N GLY A 63 1.76 -5.56 15.49
CA GLY A 63 2.82 -5.94 14.56
C GLY A 63 3.08 -4.92 13.45
N LEU A 64 2.58 -3.68 13.60
CA LEU A 64 2.75 -2.63 12.59
C LEU A 64 4.20 -2.14 12.53
N GLU A 65 4.93 -2.19 13.63
CA GLU A 65 6.34 -1.78 13.67
C GLU A 65 7.30 -2.86 13.14
N HIS A 66 6.80 -4.05 12.83
CA HIS A 66 7.63 -5.13 12.30
C HIS A 66 8.07 -4.81 10.86
N THR A 67 9.34 -5.03 10.54
CA THR A 67 9.96 -4.68 9.25
C THR A 67 9.23 -5.30 8.06
N TYR A 68 8.82 -6.56 8.16
CA TYR A 68 8.03 -7.23 7.12
C TYR A 68 6.64 -6.59 6.93
N THR A 69 5.97 -6.17 8.01
CA THR A 69 4.67 -5.51 7.91
C THR A 69 4.83 -4.15 7.24
N GLN A 70 5.88 -3.40 7.62
CA GLN A 70 6.20 -2.11 7.03
C GLN A 70 6.51 -2.24 5.53
N SER A 71 7.27 -3.25 5.10
CA SER A 71 7.58 -3.44 3.69
C SER A 71 6.35 -3.77 2.86
N VAL A 72 5.46 -4.63 3.37
CA VAL A 72 4.18 -4.96 2.70
C VAL A 72 3.27 -3.72 2.62
N LEU A 73 3.18 -2.93 3.69
CA LEU A 73 2.42 -1.67 3.68
C LEU A 73 3.01 -0.68 2.68
N GLN A 74 4.33 -0.53 2.61
CA GLN A 74 4.95 0.36 1.62
C GLN A 74 4.62 -0.09 0.18
N GLN A 75 4.61 -1.40 -0.09
CA GLN A 75 4.21 -1.94 -1.40
C GLN A 75 2.74 -1.67 -1.76
N SER A 76 1.85 -1.59 -0.78
CA SER A 76 0.44 -1.23 -1.04
C SER A 76 0.25 0.25 -1.36
N HIS A 77 1.18 1.11 -0.96
CA HIS A 77 1.18 2.54 -1.30
C HIS A 77 1.79 2.83 -2.68
N ILE A 78 2.42 1.84 -3.31
CA ILE A 78 2.92 1.99 -4.69
C ILE A 78 1.70 2.24 -5.59
N PRO A 79 1.63 3.40 -6.28
CA PRO A 79 0.52 3.68 -7.17
C PRO A 79 0.46 2.62 -8.28
N LYS A 80 -0.76 2.18 -8.57
CA LYS A 80 -1.11 1.21 -9.62
C LYS A 80 -2.35 1.70 -10.36
N CYS A 81 -2.53 1.27 -11.60
CA CYS A 81 -3.77 1.48 -12.36
C CYS A 81 -4.16 0.19 -13.10
N GLN A 82 -5.45 0.07 -13.38
CA GLN A 82 -5.98 -0.85 -14.40
C GLN A 82 -6.05 -0.14 -15.76
N PRO A 83 -6.07 -0.86 -16.89
CA PRO A 83 -6.22 -0.27 -18.22
C PRO A 83 -7.42 0.67 -18.35
N SER A 84 -8.56 0.31 -17.73
CA SER A 84 -9.78 1.14 -17.71
C SER A 84 -9.64 2.47 -16.97
N GLN A 85 -8.50 2.72 -16.31
CA GLN A 85 -8.21 3.92 -15.55
C GLN A 85 -7.11 4.77 -16.22
N TRP A 86 -6.66 4.42 -17.43
CA TRP A 86 -5.61 5.17 -18.14
C TRP A 86 -6.03 6.58 -18.53
N ASN A 87 -7.33 6.82 -18.71
CA ASN A 87 -7.89 8.16 -18.91
C ASN A 87 -7.92 9.03 -17.63
N ASN A 88 -7.67 8.46 -16.45
CA ASN A 88 -7.64 9.22 -15.19
C ASN A 88 -6.30 9.94 -15.04
N GLU A 89 -6.23 11.14 -15.59
CA GLU A 89 -5.02 11.98 -15.61
C GLU A 89 -4.39 12.16 -14.21
N LYS A 90 -5.19 12.33 -13.16
CA LYS A 90 -4.67 12.48 -11.80
C LYS A 90 -3.97 11.21 -11.30
N LEU A 91 -4.52 10.04 -11.61
CA LEU A 91 -3.91 8.75 -11.28
C LEU A 91 -2.64 8.50 -12.11
N MET A 92 -2.72 8.75 -13.41
CA MET A 92 -1.59 8.57 -14.34
C MET A 92 -0.43 9.50 -14.02
N ASN A 93 -0.70 10.74 -13.63
CA ASN A 93 0.34 11.67 -13.18
C ASN A 93 1.02 11.18 -11.89
N ARG A 94 0.28 10.62 -10.93
CA ARG A 94 0.89 10.01 -9.72
C ARG A 94 1.78 8.82 -10.08
N LEU A 95 1.36 7.99 -11.03
CA LEU A 95 2.14 6.87 -11.53
C LEU A 95 3.43 7.34 -12.20
N TYR A 96 3.33 8.33 -13.07
CA TYR A 96 4.48 8.94 -13.74
C TYR A 96 5.47 9.51 -12.72
N GLU A 97 5.00 10.31 -11.76
CA GLU A 97 5.83 10.91 -10.71
C GLU A 97 6.57 9.86 -9.88
N TYR A 98 5.91 8.74 -9.57
CA TYR A 98 6.49 7.67 -8.75
C TYR A 98 7.46 6.78 -9.53
N HIS A 99 7.10 6.33 -10.74
CA HIS A 99 7.83 5.30 -11.49
C HIS A 99 8.82 5.87 -12.52
N LEU A 100 8.44 6.93 -13.22
CA LEU A 100 9.10 7.36 -14.46
C LEU A 100 9.83 8.70 -14.35
N LYS A 101 9.35 9.67 -13.56
CA LYS A 101 9.93 11.02 -13.52
C LYS A 101 11.42 11.07 -13.17
N ARG A 102 11.89 10.17 -12.31
CA ARG A 102 13.32 10.08 -11.93
C ARG A 102 14.20 9.37 -12.96
N ARG A 103 13.57 8.80 -13.99
CA ARG A 103 14.21 7.98 -15.04
C ARG A 103 13.98 8.57 -16.43
N THR A 104 13.52 9.81 -16.54
CA THR A 104 13.15 10.44 -17.81
C THR A 104 13.59 11.91 -17.78
N ILE A 105 13.75 12.53 -18.95
CA ILE A 105 14.01 13.97 -19.02
C ILE A 105 12.77 14.77 -18.61
N VAL A 106 13.01 15.96 -18.07
CA VAL A 106 11.95 16.90 -17.67
C VAL A 106 11.15 17.33 -18.92
N GLU A 107 9.82 17.46 -18.79
CA GLU A 107 8.86 17.99 -19.80
C GLU A 107 8.29 17.07 -20.90
N ILE A 108 8.46 15.74 -20.83
CA ILE A 108 7.78 14.85 -21.80
C ILE A 108 6.29 14.70 -21.46
N ASN A 109 5.43 14.78 -22.47
CA ASN A 109 4.00 14.52 -22.35
C ASN A 109 3.69 13.01 -22.27
N TRP A 110 4.08 12.38 -21.15
CA TRP A 110 3.88 10.95 -20.92
C TRP A 110 2.41 10.50 -21.00
N LEU A 111 1.47 11.38 -20.66
CA LEU A 111 0.04 11.06 -20.74
C LEU A 111 -0.40 10.77 -22.18
N GLN A 112 0.25 11.40 -23.17
CA GLN A 112 -0.02 11.14 -24.59
C GLN A 112 0.29 9.70 -24.99
N LEU A 113 1.33 9.09 -24.42
CA LEU A 113 1.67 7.68 -24.67
C LEU A 113 0.51 6.76 -24.29
N PHE A 114 -0.03 6.94 -23.08
CA PHE A 114 -1.12 6.11 -22.57
C PHE A 114 -2.44 6.35 -23.30
N LYS A 115 -2.73 7.60 -23.70
CA LYS A 115 -3.91 7.93 -24.51
C LYS A 115 -3.84 7.31 -25.91
N GLN A 116 -2.68 7.41 -26.56
CA GLN A 116 -2.45 6.73 -27.84
C GLN A 116 -2.62 5.22 -27.69
N TRP A 117 -2.16 4.67 -26.56
CA TRP A 117 -2.32 3.26 -26.29
C TRP A 117 -3.75 2.82 -26.09
N GLU A 118 -4.50 3.53 -25.26
CA GLU A 118 -5.93 3.28 -25.05
C GLU A 118 -6.72 3.36 -26.37
N SER A 119 -6.33 4.24 -27.29
CA SER A 119 -6.98 4.40 -28.60
C SER A 119 -6.54 3.43 -29.69
N SER A 120 -5.48 2.63 -29.46
CA SER A 120 -4.93 1.73 -30.47
C SER A 120 -5.66 0.39 -30.46
N GLU A 121 -6.22 0.00 -31.61
CA GLU A 121 -6.76 -1.36 -31.81
C GLU A 121 -5.65 -2.42 -31.98
N TYR A 122 -4.39 -1.99 -32.19
CA TYR A 122 -3.25 -2.86 -32.48
C TYR A 122 -2.14 -2.81 -31.42
N ILE A 123 -1.21 -3.78 -31.47
CA ILE A 123 0.03 -3.81 -30.69
C ILE A 123 0.83 -2.55 -30.97
N ILE A 124 1.33 -1.90 -29.91
CA ILE A 124 2.14 -0.69 -30.03
C ILE A 124 3.61 -1.04 -29.94
N GLU A 125 4.37 -0.51 -30.89
CA GLU A 125 5.82 -0.58 -30.84
C GLU A 125 6.37 0.56 -29.98
N ILE A 126 6.71 0.22 -28.74
CA ILE A 126 7.08 1.19 -27.70
C ILE A 126 8.25 2.09 -28.12
N ASN A 127 9.22 1.55 -28.87
CA ASN A 127 10.37 2.32 -29.36
C ASN A 127 9.96 3.44 -30.32
N ILE A 128 9.01 3.15 -31.22
CA ILE A 128 8.49 4.15 -32.17
C ILE A 128 7.73 5.23 -31.42
N THR A 129 6.83 4.85 -30.51
CA THR A 129 6.03 5.80 -29.73
C THR A 129 6.91 6.70 -28.85
N LEU A 130 7.92 6.14 -28.21
CA LEU A 130 8.90 6.91 -27.43
C LEU A 130 9.71 7.87 -28.33
N SER A 131 10.15 7.42 -29.51
CA SER A 131 10.89 8.30 -30.44
C SER A 131 10.10 9.53 -30.88
N ASN A 132 8.76 9.45 -30.92
CA ASN A 132 7.87 10.56 -31.25
C ASN A 132 7.69 11.56 -30.08
N LEU A 133 7.90 11.11 -28.84
CA LEU A 133 7.70 11.92 -27.63
C LEU A 133 8.96 12.67 -27.21
N TYR A 134 10.12 12.23 -27.67
CA TYR A 134 11.41 12.82 -27.35
C TYR A 134 11.95 13.69 -28.50
N PRO A 135 12.87 14.62 -28.24
CA PRO A 135 13.52 15.40 -29.29
C PRO A 135 14.14 14.53 -30.38
N LYS A 136 14.14 15.03 -31.62
CA LYS A 136 14.77 14.32 -32.75
C LYS A 136 16.25 14.05 -32.44
N LYS A 137 16.70 12.81 -32.69
CA LYS A 137 18.06 12.30 -32.40
C LYS A 137 18.36 12.13 -30.91
N TYR A 138 17.35 12.12 -30.03
CA TYR A 138 17.55 11.75 -28.63
C TYR A 138 18.10 10.33 -28.51
N GLN A 139 19.14 10.15 -27.70
CA GLN A 139 19.72 8.84 -27.42
C GLN A 139 19.32 8.41 -26.02
N PHE A 140 18.49 7.38 -25.93
CA PHE A 140 18.12 6.77 -24.67
C PHE A 140 19.33 6.10 -24.03
N ASN A 141 19.54 6.35 -22.75
CA ASN A 141 20.50 5.57 -21.98
C ASN A 141 19.87 4.27 -21.46
N ASN A 142 20.70 3.33 -21.03
CA ASN A 142 20.25 2.03 -20.52
C ASN A 142 19.28 2.15 -19.33
N ARG A 143 19.43 3.18 -18.50
CA ARG A 143 18.58 3.40 -17.32
C ARG A 143 17.17 3.85 -17.70
N GLU A 144 17.04 4.66 -18.75
CA GLU A 144 15.76 5.08 -19.32
C GLU A 144 15.04 3.92 -20.02
N MET A 145 15.79 3.06 -20.72
CA MET A 145 15.23 1.88 -21.39
C MET A 145 14.78 0.77 -20.43
N GLN A 146 15.32 0.75 -19.21
CA GLN A 146 14.97 -0.21 -18.16
C GLN A 146 13.99 0.38 -17.12
N ALA A 147 13.46 1.57 -17.37
CA ALA A 147 12.44 2.24 -16.56
C ALA A 147 11.10 1.50 -16.59
#